data_AF-A0AB34IYY4-F1
#
_entry.id   AF-A0AB34IYY4-F1
#
_cell.length_a   1.000
_cell.length_b   1.000
_cell.length_c   1.000
_cell.angle_alpha   90.00
_cell.angle_beta   90.00
_cell.angle_gamma   90.00
#
_symmetry.space_group_name_H-M   'P 1'
#
loop_
_entity.id
_entity.type
_entity.pdbx_description
1 polymer ?
#
loop_
_entity_poly.entity_id
_entity_poly.type
_entity_poly.pdbx_seq_one_letter_code
_entity_poly.pdbx_strand_id
1 'polypeptide(L)'
;MAALSVAVGSTNPVKADAARAAFAAAFSGRPLAVEQYDVPSGVSAQPWGDAATREGAIHRALAAAACHAAAHGVAPHFAVGMEGGVEDDEVAARHRALSRHAQLPRRATQCFAWMVVVRTDGERQEVGMARTATVTLPPRIVALMKGDPPMELGDADDKVFNEVNSKQKGGTVVKLTAGLIDRTDYYAHALKLALAPFMHDETGLYADVKEVAVTPKCPFHGLVLLGRNCKILLPCSILLVLAFSASLRWHKRV
;
A
#
# COMPACT_ATOMS: atom_id res chain seq x y z
N MET A 1 30.42 7.59 -2.40
CA MET A 1 29.45 6.57 -2.84
C MET A 1 28.26 7.25 -3.48
N ALA A 2 27.70 6.69 -4.55
CA ALA A 2 26.48 7.23 -5.16
C ALA A 2 25.29 7.08 -4.19
N ALA A 3 24.33 8.01 -4.27
CA ALA A 3 23.14 7.95 -3.44
C ALA A 3 22.36 6.66 -3.69
N LEU A 4 21.74 6.11 -2.65
CA LEU A 4 20.76 5.05 -2.74
C LEU A 4 19.42 5.65 -3.19
N SER A 5 19.03 5.39 -4.43
CA SER A 5 17.74 5.83 -4.96
C SER A 5 16.62 4.90 -4.49
N VAL A 6 15.57 5.50 -3.92
CA VAL A 6 14.40 4.82 -3.37
C VAL A 6 13.14 5.45 -3.93
N ALA A 7 12.35 4.68 -4.67
CA ALA A 7 11.05 5.12 -5.19
C ALA A 7 9.93 4.73 -4.20
N VAL A 8 9.08 5.67 -3.82
CA VAL A 8 7.96 5.43 -2.88
C VAL A 8 6.64 5.60 -3.60
N GLY A 9 5.81 4.54 -3.62
CA GLY A 9 4.49 4.53 -4.27
C GLY A 9 3.39 5.27 -3.51
N SER A 10 3.69 6.46 -2.99
CA SER A 10 2.72 7.36 -2.37
C SER A 10 3.24 8.80 -2.28
N THR A 11 2.33 9.75 -2.50
CA THR A 11 2.56 11.20 -2.27
C THR A 11 2.32 11.64 -0.82
N ASN A 12 1.91 10.73 0.08
CA ASN A 12 1.74 11.07 1.49
C ASN A 12 3.11 11.31 2.17
N PRO A 13 3.36 12.50 2.76
CA PRO A 13 4.64 12.81 3.38
C PRO A 13 5.01 11.84 4.51
N VAL A 14 4.04 11.40 5.34
CA VAL A 14 4.28 10.43 6.42
C VAL A 14 4.86 9.11 5.90
N LYS A 15 4.38 8.64 4.74
CA LYS A 15 4.90 7.42 4.11
C LYS A 15 6.33 7.64 3.60
N ALA A 16 6.58 8.76 2.94
CA ALA A 16 7.92 9.09 2.44
C ALA A 16 8.93 9.27 3.58
N ASP A 17 8.53 9.92 4.67
CA ASP A 17 9.38 10.13 5.84
C ASP A 17 9.66 8.81 6.56
N ALA A 18 8.68 7.91 6.65
CA ALA A 18 8.88 6.57 7.18
C ALA A 18 9.89 5.76 6.34
N ALA A 19 9.80 5.86 5.01
CA ALA A 19 10.79 5.27 4.11
C ALA A 19 12.18 5.89 4.31
N ARG A 20 12.29 7.22 4.36
CA ARG A 20 13.57 7.91 4.64
C ARG A 20 14.18 7.42 5.95
N ALA A 21 13.40 7.39 7.03
CA ALA A 21 13.86 6.96 8.35
C ALA A 21 14.31 5.49 8.38
N ALA A 22 13.55 4.59 7.74
CA ALA A 22 13.88 3.18 7.68
C ALA A 22 15.16 2.92 6.86
N PHE A 23 15.27 3.52 5.67
CA PHE A 23 16.45 3.36 4.81
C PHE A 23 17.70 4.02 5.39
N ALA A 24 17.57 5.16 6.07
CA ALA A 24 18.69 5.83 6.72
C ALA A 24 19.28 5.00 7.86
N ALA A 25 18.41 4.30 8.59
CA ALA A 25 18.84 3.36 9.64
C ALA A 25 19.46 2.08 9.05
N ALA A 26 18.85 1.53 7.99
CA ALA A 26 19.28 0.26 7.39
C ALA A 26 20.61 0.37 6.63
N PHE A 27 20.83 1.49 5.92
CA PHE A 27 21.99 1.70 5.06
C PHE A 27 22.80 2.90 5.54
N SER A 28 23.16 2.89 6.82
CA SER A 28 23.87 3.99 7.46
C SER A 28 25.18 4.31 6.73
N GLY A 29 25.40 5.59 6.43
CA GLY A 29 26.60 6.07 5.74
C GLY A 29 26.49 6.17 4.22
N ARG A 30 25.37 5.75 3.62
CA ARG A 30 25.09 5.98 2.20
C ARG A 30 24.11 7.16 2.03
N PRO A 31 24.42 8.17 1.19
CA PRO A 31 23.45 9.23 0.89
C PRO A 31 22.15 8.65 0.33
N LEU A 32 21.00 9.21 0.66
CA LEU A 32 19.69 8.72 0.20
C LEU A 32 19.03 9.70 -0.77
N ALA A 33 18.45 9.18 -1.84
CA ALA A 33 17.59 9.92 -2.76
C ALA A 33 16.20 9.26 -2.77
N VAL A 34 15.30 9.73 -1.92
CA VAL A 34 13.92 9.22 -1.84
C VAL A 34 12.99 10.11 -2.65
N GLU A 35 12.30 9.52 -3.62
CA GLU A 35 11.34 10.19 -4.52
C GLU A 35 9.96 9.54 -4.42
N GLN A 36 8.91 10.36 -4.52
CA GLN A 36 7.53 9.93 -4.35
C GLN A 36 6.81 9.87 -5.70
N TYR A 37 6.00 8.83 -5.88
CA TYR A 37 5.19 8.63 -7.07
C TYR A 37 3.72 8.48 -6.70
N ASP A 38 2.86 9.21 -7.41
CA ASP A 38 1.41 9.04 -7.31
C ASP A 38 0.99 7.86 -8.19
N VAL A 39 0.74 6.72 -7.55
CA VAL A 39 0.43 5.46 -8.23
C VAL A 39 -0.81 4.82 -7.61
N PRO A 40 -1.67 4.16 -8.42
CA PRO A 40 -2.82 3.45 -7.91
C PRO A 40 -2.39 2.19 -7.13
N SER A 41 -3.17 1.77 -6.13
CA SER A 41 -2.97 0.48 -5.45
C SER A 41 -3.59 -0.70 -6.19
N GLY A 42 -4.50 -0.45 -7.14
CA GLY A 42 -5.20 -1.52 -7.87
C GLY A 42 -6.19 -2.32 -7.02
N VAL A 43 -6.46 -1.90 -5.77
CA VAL A 43 -7.45 -2.47 -4.85
C VAL A 43 -8.43 -1.38 -4.38
N SER A 44 -9.43 -1.74 -3.58
CA SER A 44 -10.40 -0.76 -3.04
C SER A 44 -9.69 0.31 -2.19
N ALA A 45 -10.28 1.51 -2.16
CA ALA A 45 -9.72 2.64 -1.38
C ALA A 45 -9.63 2.33 0.13
N GLN A 46 -10.56 1.53 0.65
CA GLN A 46 -10.45 0.84 1.93
C GLN A 46 -10.30 -0.68 1.69
N PRO A 47 -9.07 -1.22 1.68
CA PRO A 47 -8.85 -2.66 1.60
C PRO A 47 -9.40 -3.37 2.86
N TRP A 48 -10.14 -4.44 2.63
CA TRP A 48 -10.57 -5.39 3.66
C TRP A 48 -9.83 -6.72 3.46
N GLY A 49 -9.18 -7.19 4.52
CA GLY A 49 -8.40 -8.42 4.57
C GLY A 49 -6.91 -8.22 4.30
N ASP A 50 -6.11 -9.12 4.88
CA ASP A 50 -4.66 -9.15 4.75
C ASP A 50 -4.19 -9.22 3.29
N ALA A 51 -4.78 -10.11 2.49
CA ALA A 51 -4.37 -10.37 1.12
C ALA A 51 -4.54 -9.15 0.20
N ALA A 52 -5.73 -8.53 0.21
CA ALA A 52 -6.01 -7.34 -0.61
C ALA A 52 -5.12 -6.16 -0.20
N THR A 53 -4.87 -6.00 1.10
CA THR A 53 -3.99 -4.94 1.61
C THR A 53 -2.54 -5.17 1.15
N ARG A 54 -2.04 -6.41 1.24
CA ARG A 54 -0.70 -6.78 0.78
C ARG A 54 -0.56 -6.59 -0.73
N GLU A 55 -1.55 -7.01 -1.50
CA GLU A 55 -1.59 -6.83 -2.96
C GLU A 55 -1.53 -5.34 -3.34
N GLY A 56 -2.29 -4.49 -2.66
CA GLY A 56 -2.23 -3.04 -2.85
C GLY A 56 -0.84 -2.46 -2.60
N ALA A 57 -0.14 -2.93 -1.56
CA ALA A 57 1.24 -2.53 -1.30
C ALA A 57 2.21 -3.00 -2.39
N ILE A 58 2.07 -4.25 -2.87
CA ILE A 58 2.89 -4.78 -3.98
C ILE A 58 2.70 -3.93 -5.24
N HIS A 59 1.45 -3.67 -5.65
CA HIS A 59 1.16 -2.87 -6.83
C HIS A 59 1.78 -1.47 -6.75
N ARG A 60 1.71 -0.82 -5.58
CA ARG A 60 2.34 0.49 -5.36
C ARG A 60 3.86 0.44 -5.52
N ALA A 61 4.52 -0.57 -4.97
CA ALA A 61 5.98 -0.70 -5.09
C ALA A 61 6.40 -0.87 -6.55
N LEU A 62 5.74 -1.79 -7.27
CA LEU A 62 6.04 -2.08 -8.68
C LEU A 62 5.77 -0.89 -9.59
N ALA A 63 4.63 -0.21 -9.39
CA ALA A 63 4.29 0.99 -10.16
C ALA A 63 5.28 2.13 -9.90
N ALA A 64 5.73 2.32 -8.66
CA ALA A 64 6.74 3.33 -8.32
C ALA A 64 8.08 3.06 -9.01
N ALA A 65 8.54 1.80 -9.03
CA ALA A 65 9.73 1.40 -9.78
C ALA A 65 9.60 1.72 -11.28
N ALA A 66 8.47 1.38 -11.89
CA ALA A 66 8.21 1.64 -13.30
C ALA A 66 8.17 3.15 -13.62
N CYS A 67 7.51 3.95 -12.78
CA CYS A 67 7.48 5.40 -12.93
C CYS A 67 8.88 6.03 -12.79
N HIS A 68 9.68 5.56 -11.82
CA HIS A 68 11.05 6.03 -11.64
C HIS A 68 11.92 5.70 -12.85
N ALA A 69 11.85 4.45 -13.36
CA ALA A 69 12.57 4.04 -14.55
C ALA A 69 12.17 4.86 -15.79
N ALA A 70 10.87 5.15 -15.95
CA ALA A 70 10.40 6.00 -17.04
C ALA A 70 10.87 7.46 -16.92
N ALA A 71 10.99 7.99 -15.71
CA ALA A 71 11.41 9.37 -15.46
C ALA A 71 12.94 9.57 -15.60
N HIS A 72 13.73 8.60 -15.16
CA HIS A 72 15.19 8.72 -15.03
C HIS A 72 15.98 7.86 -16.03
N GLY A 73 15.30 6.99 -16.78
CA GLY A 73 15.94 6.06 -17.72
C GLY A 73 16.64 4.86 -17.05
N VAL A 74 16.55 4.74 -15.73
CA VAL A 74 17.14 3.66 -14.93
C VAL A 74 16.23 3.31 -13.77
N ALA A 75 16.14 2.03 -13.41
CA ALA A 75 15.41 1.60 -12.23
C ALA A 75 16.03 2.20 -10.95
N PRO A 76 15.23 2.44 -9.89
CA PRO A 76 15.79 2.80 -8.60
C PRO A 76 16.58 1.61 -8.02
N HIS A 77 17.31 1.81 -6.92
CA HIS A 77 17.89 0.66 -6.19
C HIS A 77 16.77 -0.11 -5.47
N PHE A 78 15.85 0.63 -4.86
CA PHE A 78 14.68 0.06 -4.18
C PHE A 78 13.39 0.79 -4.56
N ALA A 79 12.29 0.04 -4.52
CA ALA A 79 10.95 0.60 -4.58
C ALA A 79 10.10 0.13 -3.40
N VAL A 80 9.27 1.04 -2.87
CA VAL A 80 8.53 0.84 -1.62
C VAL A 80 7.06 1.08 -1.86
N GLY A 81 6.25 0.11 -1.43
CA GLY A 81 4.80 0.19 -1.38
C GLY A 81 4.31 0.05 0.06
N MET A 82 3.34 0.88 0.42
CA MET A 82 2.73 0.87 1.75
C MET A 82 1.22 1.01 1.60
N GLU A 83 0.46 0.08 2.15
CA GLU A 83 -1.00 0.11 2.09
C GLU A 83 -1.61 -0.23 3.45
N GLY A 84 -2.55 0.62 3.89
CA GLY A 84 -3.31 0.40 5.11
C GLY A 84 -4.59 -0.38 4.80
N GLY A 85 -5.01 -1.25 5.72
CA GLY A 85 -6.20 -2.06 5.57
C GLY A 85 -6.81 -2.43 6.91
N VAL A 86 -7.94 -3.13 6.85
CA VAL A 86 -8.62 -3.65 8.04
C VAL A 86 -8.95 -5.13 7.87
N GLU A 87 -9.01 -5.88 8.95
CA GLU A 87 -9.49 -7.26 8.94
C GLU A 87 -10.40 -7.53 10.14
N ASP A 88 -11.41 -8.36 9.94
CA ASP A 88 -12.23 -8.88 11.03
C ASP A 88 -11.49 -10.07 11.69
N ASP A 89 -11.43 -10.05 13.02
CA ASP A 89 -10.85 -11.09 13.87
C ASP A 89 -11.92 -11.72 14.77
N GLU A 90 -11.92 -13.05 14.85
CA GLU A 90 -12.83 -13.86 15.67
C GLU A 90 -12.23 -14.07 17.07
N VAL A 91 -12.05 -12.97 17.80
CA VAL A 91 -11.31 -12.90 19.07
C VAL A 91 -11.79 -13.95 20.09
N ALA A 92 -13.10 -14.04 20.34
CA ALA A 92 -13.62 -14.98 21.33
C ALA A 92 -13.40 -16.45 20.94
N ALA A 93 -13.41 -16.76 19.64
CA ALA A 93 -13.19 -18.13 19.17
C ALA A 93 -11.72 -18.55 19.32
N ARG A 94 -10.79 -17.60 19.17
CA ARG A 94 -9.33 -17.81 19.23
C ARG A 94 -8.79 -17.82 20.66
N HIS A 95 -9.50 -17.23 21.63
CA HIS A 95 -9.01 -17.09 23.00
C HIS A 95 -9.90 -17.77 24.05
N ARG A 96 -10.22 -19.06 23.84
CA ARG A 96 -11.06 -19.87 24.75
C ARG A 96 -10.49 -20.02 26.17
N ALA A 97 -9.19 -19.82 26.35
CA ALA A 97 -8.51 -19.90 27.63
C ALA A 97 -8.69 -18.62 28.49
N LEU A 98 -9.18 -17.52 27.92
CA LEU A 98 -9.45 -16.31 28.68
C LEU A 98 -10.71 -16.51 29.54
N SER A 99 -10.65 -16.03 30.79
CA SER A 99 -11.71 -16.22 31.78
C SER A 99 -13.05 -15.70 31.26
N ARG A 100 -14.17 -16.29 31.72
CA ARG A 100 -15.54 -15.85 31.39
C ARG A 100 -15.83 -14.38 31.77
N HIS A 101 -14.97 -13.78 32.58
CA HIS A 101 -15.05 -12.38 33.01
C HIS A 101 -14.26 -11.41 32.12
N ALA A 102 -13.51 -11.91 31.13
CA ALA A 102 -12.84 -11.05 30.16
C ALA A 102 -13.89 -10.40 29.26
N GLN A 103 -13.96 -9.06 29.27
CA GLN A 103 -14.80 -8.30 28.35
C GLN A 103 -14.16 -8.26 26.97
N LEU A 104 -14.30 -9.37 26.24
CA LEU A 104 -13.83 -9.50 24.86
C LEU A 104 -15.01 -9.49 23.91
N PRO A 105 -14.97 -8.68 22.84
CA PRO A 105 -15.99 -8.77 21.81
C PRO A 105 -15.87 -10.11 21.10
N ARG A 106 -16.99 -10.67 20.65
CA ARG A 106 -16.97 -11.92 19.84
C ARG A 106 -16.17 -11.76 18.56
N ARG A 107 -16.35 -10.59 17.92
CA ARG A 107 -15.64 -10.15 16.73
C ARG A 107 -15.06 -8.77 16.97
N ALA A 108 -13.84 -8.55 16.50
CA ALA A 108 -13.20 -7.24 16.50
C ALA A 108 -12.70 -6.94 15.10
N THR A 109 -12.81 -5.70 14.64
CA THR A 109 -12.12 -5.27 13.41
C THR A 109 -10.79 -4.63 13.83
N GLN A 110 -9.71 -5.04 13.20
CA GLN A 110 -8.37 -4.51 13.45
C GLN A 110 -7.88 -3.73 12.23
N CYS A 111 -7.11 -2.67 12.45
CA CYS A 111 -6.39 -1.98 11.38
C CYS A 111 -4.90 -2.31 11.40
N PHE A 112 -4.28 -2.36 10.23
CA PHE A 112 -2.86 -2.60 10.01
C PHE A 112 -2.40 -1.97 8.69
N ALA A 113 -1.10 -2.06 8.41
CA ALA A 113 -0.56 -1.74 7.10
C ALA A 113 0.50 -2.76 6.66
N TRP A 114 0.58 -3.00 5.36
CA TRP A 114 1.63 -3.78 4.72
C TRP A 114 2.71 -2.86 4.17
N MET A 115 3.96 -3.23 4.42
CA MET A 115 5.17 -2.64 3.88
C MET A 115 5.81 -3.63 2.93
N VAL A 116 6.01 -3.22 1.68
CA VAL A 116 6.65 -4.04 0.64
C VAL A 116 7.82 -3.25 0.10
N VAL A 117 9.01 -3.84 0.14
CA VAL A 117 10.24 -3.29 -0.43
C VAL A 117 10.74 -4.24 -1.50
N VAL A 118 10.96 -3.71 -2.70
CA VAL A 118 11.44 -4.45 -3.86
C VAL A 118 12.81 -3.91 -4.22
N ARG A 119 13.81 -4.78 -4.32
CA ARG A 119 15.12 -4.44 -4.91
C ARG A 119 15.02 -4.53 -6.43
N THR A 120 15.54 -3.52 -7.12
CA THR A 120 15.37 -3.38 -8.58
C THR A 120 16.68 -3.12 -9.34
N ASP A 121 17.81 -3.03 -8.66
CA ASP A 121 19.15 -2.84 -9.25
C ASP A 121 19.91 -4.16 -9.52
N GLY A 122 19.37 -5.30 -9.09
CA GLY A 122 19.96 -6.63 -9.32
C GLY A 122 19.34 -7.36 -10.51
N GLU A 123 19.97 -8.47 -10.92
CA GLU A 123 19.40 -9.40 -11.91
C GLU A 123 18.12 -10.10 -11.41
N ARG A 124 17.95 -10.15 -10.08
CA ARG A 124 16.83 -10.78 -9.40
C ARG A 124 15.97 -9.74 -8.72
N GLN A 125 14.65 -9.94 -8.82
CA GLN A 125 13.69 -9.16 -8.07
C GLN A 125 13.54 -9.74 -6.67
N GLU A 126 14.28 -9.18 -5.71
CA GLU A 126 14.17 -9.56 -4.31
C GLU A 126 13.09 -8.72 -3.61
N VAL A 127 12.34 -9.35 -2.72
CA VAL A 127 11.22 -8.71 -2.05
C VAL A 127 11.27 -8.95 -0.55
N GLY A 128 11.28 -7.85 0.20
CA GLY A 128 11.10 -7.82 1.64
C GLY A 128 9.70 -7.35 1.98
N MET A 129 9.02 -8.04 2.89
CA MET A 129 7.67 -7.69 3.30
C MET A 129 7.53 -7.74 4.82
N ALA A 130 6.77 -6.80 5.37
CA ALA A 130 6.38 -6.84 6.76
C ALA A 130 5.01 -6.20 6.95
N ARG A 131 4.30 -6.66 7.98
CA ARG A 131 3.05 -6.08 8.43
C ARG A 131 3.29 -5.32 9.72
N THR A 132 2.65 -4.17 9.88
CA THR A 132 2.64 -3.49 11.19
C THR A 132 1.99 -4.37 12.25
N ALA A 133 2.21 -4.03 13.52
CA ALA A 133 1.33 -4.52 14.58
C ALA A 133 -0.13 -4.17 14.26
N THR A 134 -1.09 -4.89 14.81
CA THR A 134 -2.52 -4.59 14.61
C THR A 134 -3.05 -3.77 15.77
N VAL A 135 -4.03 -2.90 15.51
CA VAL A 135 -4.78 -2.17 16.53
C VAL A 135 -6.26 -2.45 16.36
N THR A 136 -6.93 -2.87 17.43
CA THR A 136 -8.39 -3.07 17.44
C THR A 136 -9.12 -1.74 17.35
N LEU A 137 -10.04 -1.62 16.39
CA LEU A 137 -10.84 -0.43 16.18
C LEU A 137 -12.01 -0.34 17.17
N PRO A 138 -12.35 0.86 17.65
CA PRO A 138 -13.57 1.09 18.41
C PRO A 138 -14.83 0.67 17.62
N PRO A 139 -15.83 0.04 18.25
CA PRO A 139 -17.07 -0.38 17.58
C PRO A 139 -17.78 0.76 16.84
N ARG A 140 -17.70 2.00 17.34
CA ARG A 140 -18.29 3.18 16.68
C ARG A 140 -17.65 3.49 15.32
N ILE A 141 -16.32 3.33 15.19
CA ILE A 141 -15.62 3.50 13.91
C ILE A 141 -16.04 2.38 12.96
N VAL A 142 -16.04 1.13 13.43
CA VAL A 142 -16.42 -0.03 12.62
C VAL A 142 -17.86 0.08 12.09
N ALA A 143 -18.79 0.57 12.92
CA ALA A 143 -20.18 0.77 12.51
C ALA A 143 -20.32 1.79 11.37
N LEU A 144 -19.50 2.85 11.36
CA LEU A 144 -19.46 3.81 10.25
C LEU A 144 -18.85 3.20 8.99
N MET A 145 -17.76 2.43 9.14
CA MET A 145 -17.11 1.76 8.00
C MET A 145 -18.02 0.75 7.32
N LYS A 146 -18.81 0.00 8.11
CA LYS A 146 -19.80 -0.99 7.63
C LYS A 146 -21.19 -0.38 7.37
N GLY A 147 -21.32 0.94 7.46
CA GLY A 147 -22.58 1.66 7.23
C GLY A 147 -22.99 1.66 5.76
N ASP A 148 -24.12 2.32 5.48
CA ASP A 148 -24.60 2.56 4.12
C ASP A 148 -24.81 4.08 3.91
N PRO A 149 -23.99 4.76 3.08
CA PRO A 149 -22.86 4.21 2.34
C PRO A 149 -21.66 3.85 3.25
N PRO A 150 -20.81 2.89 2.85
CA PRO A 150 -19.62 2.52 3.61
C PRO A 150 -18.60 3.67 3.62
N MET A 151 -17.88 3.80 4.73
CA MET A 151 -16.93 4.89 4.97
C MET A 151 -15.49 4.36 5.06
N GLU A 152 -14.52 5.10 4.51
CA GLU A 152 -13.11 4.78 4.72
C GLU A 152 -12.72 4.97 6.19
N LEU A 153 -11.74 4.21 6.68
CA LEU A 153 -11.30 4.26 8.06
C LEU A 153 -10.98 5.68 8.52
N GLY A 154 -10.21 6.44 7.74
CA GLY A 154 -9.80 7.79 8.17
C GLY A 154 -10.97 8.77 8.23
N ASP A 155 -12.00 8.60 7.40
CA ASP A 155 -13.18 9.48 7.42
C ASP A 155 -14.11 9.10 8.60
N ALA A 156 -14.21 7.80 8.89
CA ALA A 156 -14.93 7.28 10.05
C ALA A 156 -14.26 7.70 11.36
N ASP A 157 -12.94 7.69 11.38
CA ASP A 157 -12.10 8.14 12.48
C ASP A 157 -12.27 9.67 12.71
N ASP A 158 -12.19 10.47 11.65
CA ASP A 158 -12.46 11.92 11.70
C ASP A 158 -13.86 12.23 12.27
N LYS A 159 -14.88 11.47 11.83
CA LYS A 159 -16.25 11.63 12.33
C LYS A 159 -16.41 11.27 13.81
N VAL A 160 -15.70 10.26 14.31
CA VAL A 160 -15.78 9.84 15.73
C VAL A 160 -15.01 10.78 16.65
N PHE A 161 -13.86 11.28 16.20
CA PHE A 161 -12.99 12.18 16.97
C PHE A 161 -13.30 13.68 16.74
N ASN A 162 -14.28 14.00 15.89
CA ASN A 162 -14.67 15.36 15.52
C ASN A 162 -13.49 16.18 14.94
N GLU A 163 -12.76 15.57 14.01
CA GLU A 163 -11.62 16.15 13.31
C GLU A 163 -11.85 16.20 11.80
N VAL A 164 -10.95 16.87 11.07
CA VAL A 164 -10.94 16.90 9.61
C VAL A 164 -9.52 16.65 9.11
N ASN A 165 -9.37 15.70 8.17
CA ASN A 165 -8.12 15.32 7.50
C ASN A 165 -7.02 14.84 8.45
N SER A 166 -7.38 14.08 9.49
CA SER A 166 -6.38 13.53 10.43
C SER A 166 -5.46 12.47 9.81
N LYS A 167 -5.80 11.97 8.60
CA LYS A 167 -4.95 11.08 7.80
C LYS A 167 -3.53 11.64 7.61
N GLN A 168 -3.31 12.95 7.74
CA GLN A 168 -1.98 13.58 7.68
C GLN A 168 -1.45 14.05 9.05
N LYS A 169 -2.26 13.98 10.12
CA LYS A 169 -1.94 14.45 11.48
C LYS A 169 -1.76 13.30 12.49
N GLY A 170 -1.44 12.10 12.00
CA GLY A 170 -1.17 10.92 12.83
C GLY A 170 -2.12 9.73 12.65
N GLY A 171 -3.30 9.93 12.04
CA GLY A 171 -4.25 8.86 11.76
C GLY A 171 -4.74 8.07 12.99
N THR A 172 -5.45 6.96 12.74
CA THR A 172 -6.16 6.20 13.77
C THR A 172 -5.26 5.67 14.90
N VAL A 173 -4.05 5.18 14.59
CA VAL A 173 -3.15 4.62 15.60
C VAL A 173 -2.67 5.67 16.60
N VAL A 174 -2.30 6.87 16.13
CA VAL A 174 -1.91 7.99 17.01
C VAL A 174 -3.05 8.34 17.95
N LYS A 175 -4.29 8.42 17.44
CA LYS A 175 -5.46 8.77 18.27
C LYS A 175 -5.77 7.71 19.33
N LEU A 176 -5.80 6.44 18.93
CA LEU A 176 -6.11 5.34 19.84
C LEU A 176 -5.04 5.10 20.90
N THR A 177 -3.81 5.55 20.64
CA THR A 177 -2.69 5.45 21.59
C THR A 177 -2.42 6.75 22.35
N ALA A 178 -3.30 7.75 22.24
CA ALA A 178 -3.12 9.07 22.84
C ALA A 178 -1.76 9.71 22.50
N GLY A 179 -1.28 9.50 21.27
CA GLY A 179 0.00 10.04 20.78
C GLY A 179 1.25 9.26 21.20
N LEU A 180 1.12 8.16 21.94
CA LEU A 180 2.27 7.36 22.37
C LEU A 180 2.97 6.63 21.22
N ILE A 181 2.26 6.37 20.11
CA ILE A 181 2.84 5.82 18.89
C ILE A 181 2.68 6.86 17.78
N ASP A 182 3.80 7.42 17.31
CA ASP A 182 3.83 8.27 16.12
C ASP A 182 3.61 7.44 14.84
N ARG A 183 2.94 8.03 13.84
CA ARG A 183 2.59 7.32 12.61
C ARG A 183 3.78 7.07 11.69
N THR A 184 4.72 8.01 11.63
CA THR A 184 5.95 7.85 10.85
C THR A 184 6.77 6.74 11.48
N ASP A 185 6.94 6.73 12.81
CA ASP A 185 7.67 5.68 13.52
C ASP A 185 6.99 4.31 13.40
N TYR A 186 5.67 4.27 13.48
CA TYR A 186 4.88 3.05 13.30
C TYR A 186 5.13 2.39 11.94
N TYR A 187 5.15 3.17 10.86
CA TYR A 187 5.47 2.66 9.53
C TYR A 187 6.97 2.38 9.36
N ALA A 188 7.84 3.24 9.89
CA ALA A 188 9.29 3.07 9.81
C ALA A 188 9.73 1.77 10.51
N HIS A 189 9.10 1.41 11.63
CA HIS A 189 9.39 0.15 12.33
C HIS A 189 9.09 -1.07 11.45
N ALA A 190 7.91 -1.13 10.84
CA ALA A 190 7.57 -2.23 9.93
C ALA A 190 8.44 -2.23 8.66
N LEU A 191 8.79 -1.05 8.12
CA LEU A 191 9.72 -0.95 6.99
C LEU A 191 11.12 -1.48 7.34
N LYS A 192 11.63 -1.21 8.54
CA LYS A 192 12.92 -1.78 9.00
C LYS A 192 12.87 -3.31 9.03
N LEU A 193 11.73 -3.89 9.44
CA LEU A 193 11.53 -5.35 9.38
C LEU A 193 11.48 -5.86 7.93
N ALA A 194 10.78 -5.15 7.04
CA ALA A 194 10.75 -5.48 5.61
C ALA A 194 12.14 -5.35 4.95
N LEU A 195 13.03 -4.52 5.50
CA LEU A 195 14.39 -4.35 5.02
C LEU A 195 15.38 -5.42 5.50
N ALA A 196 15.01 -6.26 6.46
CA ALA A 196 15.92 -7.25 7.05
C ALA A 196 16.64 -8.10 6.00
N PRO A 197 16.00 -8.65 4.96
CA PRO A 197 16.69 -9.46 3.95
C PRO A 197 17.88 -8.75 3.28
N PHE A 198 17.79 -7.43 3.13
CA PHE A 198 18.75 -6.59 2.40
C PHE A 198 19.89 -6.06 3.27
N MET A 199 19.77 -6.14 4.59
CA MET A 199 20.81 -5.72 5.53
C MET A 199 21.92 -6.77 5.67
N HIS A 200 21.73 -7.95 5.07
CA HIS A 200 22.57 -9.11 5.27
C HIS A 200 23.27 -9.59 3.98
N ASP A 201 23.30 -8.75 2.95
CA ASP A 201 23.93 -9.03 1.65
C ASP A 201 25.37 -9.56 1.81
N GLU A 202 26.18 -8.94 2.67
CA GLU A 202 27.58 -9.35 2.92
C GLU A 202 27.70 -10.74 3.56
N THR A 203 26.69 -11.14 4.34
CA THR A 203 26.67 -12.43 5.04
C THR A 203 25.95 -13.53 4.26
N GLY A 204 25.18 -13.17 3.22
CA GLY A 204 24.36 -14.10 2.46
C GLY A 204 23.25 -14.78 3.28
N LEU A 205 22.84 -14.22 4.42
CA LEU A 205 21.93 -14.88 5.37
C LEU A 205 20.59 -15.33 4.75
N TYR A 206 20.14 -14.64 3.70
CA TYR A 206 18.88 -14.92 2.98
C TYR A 206 19.09 -15.56 1.60
N ALA A 207 20.30 -16.03 1.28
CA ALA A 207 20.62 -16.56 -0.06
C ALA A 207 19.93 -17.89 -0.41
N ASP A 208 19.51 -18.67 0.60
CA ASP A 208 18.90 -20.00 0.41
C ASP A 208 17.39 -19.96 0.10
N VAL A 209 16.80 -18.78 -0.05
CA VAL A 209 15.38 -18.64 -0.39
C VAL A 209 15.15 -19.21 -1.79
N LYS A 210 14.57 -20.42 -1.84
CA LYS A 210 14.27 -21.12 -3.10
C LYS A 210 13.28 -20.31 -3.93
N GLU A 211 13.63 -20.10 -5.20
CA GLU A 211 12.78 -19.44 -6.17
C GLU A 211 11.43 -20.16 -6.29
N VAL A 212 10.35 -19.39 -6.21
CA VAL A 212 9.08 -19.80 -6.81
C VAL A 212 8.98 -19.00 -8.10
N ALA A 213 9.00 -19.68 -9.25
CA ALA A 213 8.76 -19.05 -10.54
C ALA A 213 7.33 -18.48 -10.54
N VAL A 214 7.19 -17.22 -10.16
CA VAL A 214 5.94 -16.49 -10.32
C VAL A 214 5.93 -16.02 -11.77
N THR A 215 5.09 -16.65 -12.59
CA THR A 215 4.85 -16.15 -13.96
C THR A 215 4.32 -14.71 -13.85
N PRO A 216 4.95 -13.72 -14.50
CA PRO A 216 4.49 -12.34 -14.40
C PRO A 216 3.20 -12.19 -15.20
N LYS A 217 2.05 -12.40 -14.56
CA LYS A 217 0.82 -11.75 -15.01
C LYS A 217 0.93 -10.29 -14.58
N CYS A 218 1.66 -9.49 -15.35
CA CYS A 218 1.55 -8.04 -15.23
C CYS A 218 0.10 -7.66 -15.56
N PRO A 219 -0.69 -7.11 -14.61
CA PRO A 219 -2.07 -6.74 -14.87
C PRO A 219 -2.19 -5.52 -15.80
N PHE A 220 -1.05 -4.91 -16.18
CA PHE A 220 -0.97 -3.71 -17.01
C PHE A 220 -0.48 -3.95 -18.45
N HIS A 221 -0.65 -5.16 -18.99
CA HIS A 221 -0.46 -5.38 -20.44
C HIS A 221 -1.45 -4.50 -21.24
N GLY A 222 -1.01 -3.31 -21.64
CA GLY A 222 -1.78 -2.38 -22.47
C GLY A 222 -1.62 -0.89 -22.16
N LEU A 223 -0.86 -0.49 -21.13
CA LEU A 223 -0.75 0.94 -20.78
C LEU A 223 0.40 1.62 -21.54
N VAL A 224 0.07 2.27 -22.66
CA VAL A 224 0.97 3.22 -23.33
C VAL A 224 1.06 4.49 -22.48
N LEU A 225 2.24 4.78 -21.92
CA LEU A 225 2.53 6.04 -21.24
C LEU A 225 2.63 7.17 -22.27
N LEU A 226 1.59 7.98 -22.40
CA LEU A 226 1.61 9.22 -23.17
C LEU A 226 1.92 10.42 -22.27
N GLY A 227 3.17 10.89 -22.34
CA GLY A 227 3.54 12.27 -22.02
C GLY A 227 3.79 12.60 -20.54
N ARG A 228 4.59 13.66 -20.35
CA ARG A 228 5.22 14.17 -19.11
C ARG A 228 4.29 14.55 -17.94
N ASN A 229 3.00 14.24 -18.00
CA ASN A 229 2.07 14.43 -16.90
C ASN A 229 1.45 13.08 -16.54
N CYS A 230 1.98 12.44 -15.51
CA CYS A 230 1.53 11.13 -15.04
C CYS A 230 0.10 11.24 -14.50
N LYS A 231 -0.90 10.99 -15.35
CA LYS A 231 -2.28 10.66 -14.97
C LYS A 231 -2.65 9.37 -15.68
N ILE A 232 -2.64 8.27 -14.93
CA ILE A 232 -3.09 6.96 -15.40
C ILE A 232 -4.62 6.94 -15.29
N LEU A 233 -5.30 6.96 -16.43
CA LEU A 233 -6.75 6.72 -16.51
C LEU A 233 -7.00 5.20 -16.56
N LEU A 234 -7.94 4.73 -15.74
CA LEU A 234 -8.39 3.33 -15.66
C LEU A 234 -8.93 2.80 -17.01
N PRO A 235 -8.87 1.47 -17.25
CA PRO A 235 -9.41 0.89 -18.47
C PRO A 235 -10.94 1.02 -18.52
N CYS A 236 -11.42 1.47 -19.68
CA CYS A 236 -12.83 1.67 -20.00
C CYS A 236 -13.51 0.32 -20.26
N SER A 237 -14.05 -0.29 -19.20
CA SER A 237 -14.93 -1.47 -19.30
C SER A 237 -16.39 -1.10 -19.03
N ILE A 238 -16.83 0.12 -19.37
CA ILE A 238 -18.26 0.53 -19.33
C ILE A 238 -18.50 1.48 -20.52
N LEU A 239 -18.79 0.92 -21.69
CA LEU A 239 -19.46 1.63 -22.80
C LEU A 239 -20.04 0.60 -23.78
N LEU A 240 -20.97 -0.19 -23.26
CA LEU A 240 -21.97 -0.87 -24.08
C LEU A 240 -23.31 -0.26 -23.70
N VAL A 241 -23.87 0.58 -24.57
CA VAL A 241 -25.30 0.85 -24.81
C VAL A 241 -25.38 2.16 -25.64
N LEU A 242 -26.09 2.07 -26.77
CA LEU A 242 -26.42 3.11 -27.77
C LEU A 242 -25.48 3.26 -28.99
N ALA A 243 -25.55 2.29 -29.90
CA ALA A 243 -25.42 2.56 -31.34
C ALA A 243 -26.30 1.60 -32.14
N PHE A 244 -27.63 1.76 -32.02
CA PHE A 244 -28.59 1.20 -32.98
C PHE A 244 -29.49 2.35 -33.43
N SER A 245 -29.15 2.98 -34.56
CA SER A 245 -30.08 3.56 -35.52
C SER A 245 -29.35 4.33 -36.62
N ALA A 246 -29.92 4.28 -37.82
CA ALA A 246 -29.66 5.11 -38.99
C ALA A 246 -28.50 4.72 -39.93
N SER A 247 -28.77 3.75 -40.82
CA SER A 247 -28.35 3.89 -42.22
C SER A 247 -29.53 3.69 -43.17
N LEU A 248 -30.36 4.74 -43.32
CA LEU A 248 -31.09 4.97 -44.56
C LEU A 248 -30.44 6.17 -45.26
N ARG A 249 -29.74 5.94 -46.37
CA ARG A 249 -29.58 6.95 -47.42
C ARG A 249 -29.82 6.31 -48.79
N TRP A 250 -30.98 6.67 -49.31
CA TRP A 250 -31.29 6.72 -50.72
C TRP A 250 -30.30 7.64 -51.47
N HIS A 251 -29.79 7.19 -52.61
CA HIS A 251 -30.00 7.90 -53.88
C HIS A 251 -29.69 7.01 -55.09
N LYS A 252 -30.73 6.77 -55.90
CA LYS A 252 -30.65 6.32 -57.30
C LYS A 252 -30.27 7.51 -58.21
N ARG A 253 -29.39 7.23 -59.17
CA ARG A 253 -29.41 7.59 -60.60
C ARG A 253 -28.80 6.34 -61.27
N VAL A 254 -29.49 5.56 -62.09
CA VAL A 254 -30.18 5.84 -63.36
C VAL A 254 -31.57 5.18 -63.37
#